data_AF-A0A522C9R7-F1
#
_entry.id   AF-A0A522C9R7-F1
#
_cell.length_a   1.000
_cell.length_b   1.000
_cell.length_c   1.000
_cell.angle_alpha   90.00
_cell.angle_beta   90.00
_cell.angle_gamma   90.00
#
_symmetry.space_group_name_H-M   'P 1'
#
loop_
_entity.id
_entity.type
_entity.pdbx_description
1 polymer ?
#
loop_
_entity_poly.entity_id
_entity_poly.type
_entity_poly.pdbx_seq_one_letter_code
_entity_poly.pdbx_strand_id
1 'polypeptide(L)'
;MMRTERFTLEGFQKNMLLRFIVITAIGGIVATILFYVLTSRRLNEVIYTFHLPDSINEFLLPYMITANLTGLLVVIIALILAMKSVFWKVAGPLFRISQDIQKLIDGDLTVNIRLRKDDEFKDLAEDFDLMGKSMRDKFVKIKERFSELSGTVTDMSICHDDKELFKEKKDLLKKNIKELREGLDAFKI
;
A
#
# COMPACT_ATOMS: atom_id res chain seq x y z
N MET A 1 14.16 -17.42 -14.55
CA MET A 1 13.96 -17.94 -13.18
C MET A 1 12.89 -17.10 -12.53
N MET A 2 11.65 -17.59 -12.44
CA MET A 2 10.57 -16.94 -11.70
C MET A 2 10.76 -17.23 -10.22
N ARG A 3 11.11 -16.21 -9.43
CA ARG A 3 11.01 -16.26 -7.97
C ARG A 3 9.54 -16.13 -7.61
N THR A 4 8.88 -17.26 -7.37
CA THR A 4 7.63 -17.31 -6.62
C THR A 4 7.95 -17.22 -5.13
N GLU A 5 8.59 -16.13 -4.71
CA GLU A 5 8.63 -15.79 -3.30
C GLU A 5 7.24 -15.28 -2.93
N ARG A 6 6.53 -16.13 -2.19
CA ARG A 6 5.18 -15.91 -1.68
C ARG A 6 5.12 -14.52 -1.05
N PHE A 7 4.12 -13.72 -1.44
CA PHE A 7 3.70 -12.52 -0.71
C PHE A 7 3.79 -12.81 0.80
N THR A 8 4.73 -12.18 1.51
CA THR A 8 4.91 -12.39 2.95
C THR A 8 3.83 -11.64 3.74
N LEU A 9 2.57 -11.83 3.36
CA LEU A 9 1.41 -11.46 4.17
C LEU A 9 1.35 -12.29 5.45
N GLU A 10 2.05 -13.42 5.55
CA GLU A 10 2.01 -14.27 6.76
C GLU A 10 2.54 -13.54 8.01
N GLY A 11 3.57 -12.71 7.87
CA GLY A 11 4.12 -11.90 8.97
C GLY A 11 3.14 -10.80 9.40
N PHE A 12 2.63 -10.05 8.42
CA PHE A 12 1.60 -9.03 8.63
C PHE A 12 0.34 -9.61 9.28
N GLN A 13 -0.20 -10.69 8.71
CA GLN A 13 -1.42 -11.34 9.16
C GLN A 13 -1.28 -11.85 10.60
N LYS A 14 -0.14 -12.47 10.95
CA LYS A 14 0.11 -12.93 12.33
C LYS A 14 0.26 -11.77 13.31
N ASN A 15 1.04 -10.76 12.97
CA ASN A 15 1.24 -9.58 13.83
C ASN A 15 -0.04 -8.76 13.99
N MET A 16 -0.85 -8.66 12.94
CA MET A 16 -2.15 -7.99 12.95
C MET A 16 -3.16 -8.78 13.78
N LEU A 17 -3.25 -10.09 13.57
CA LEU A 17 -4.14 -10.98 14.32
C LEU A 17 -3.82 -10.97 15.81
N LEU A 18 -2.54 -11.04 16.19
CA LEU A 18 -2.14 -11.01 17.60
C LEU A 18 -2.50 -9.68 18.26
N ARG A 19 -2.24 -8.55 17.60
CA ARG A 19 -2.65 -7.22 18.12
C ARG A 19 -4.17 -7.09 18.22
N PHE A 20 -4.91 -7.61 17.24
CA PHE A 20 -6.37 -7.65 17.29
C PHE A 20 -6.87 -8.42 18.51
N ILE A 21 -6.35 -9.64 18.72
CA ILE A 21 -6.69 -10.47 19.89
C ILE A 21 -6.39 -9.71 21.19
N VAL A 22 -5.22 -9.06 21.31
CA VAL A 22 -4.85 -8.31 22.51
C VAL A 22 -5.78 -7.12 22.75
N ILE A 23 -6.09 -6.32 21.71
CA ILE A 23 -7.01 -5.17 21.84
C ILE A 23 -8.41 -5.63 22.23
N THR A 24 -8.92 -6.70 21.60
CA THR A 24 -10.23 -7.26 21.92
C THR A 24 -10.26 -7.88 23.32
N ALA A 25 -9.18 -8.55 23.75
CA ALA A 25 -9.06 -9.09 25.10
C ALA A 25 -9.04 -7.99 26.16
N ILE A 26 -8.25 -6.92 25.95
CA ILE A 26 -8.23 -5.76 26.86
C ILE A 26 -9.59 -5.08 26.88
N GLY A 27 -10.22 -4.85 25.72
CA GLY A 27 -11.56 -4.29 25.62
C GLY A 27 -12.60 -5.13 26.36
N GLY A 28 -12.52 -6.45 26.24
CA GLY A 28 -13.36 -7.40 26.97
C GLY A 28 -13.16 -7.31 28.49
N ILE A 29 -11.91 -7.32 28.97
CA ILE A 29 -11.60 -7.17 30.40
C ILE A 29 -12.14 -5.84 30.94
N VAL A 30 -11.93 -4.74 30.21
CA VAL A 30 -12.46 -3.42 30.58
C VAL A 30 -13.99 -3.42 30.61
N ALA A 31 -14.64 -4.07 29.64
CA ALA A 31 -16.10 -4.23 29.63
C ALA A 31 -16.60 -4.99 30.85
N THR A 32 -15.95 -6.11 31.20
CA THR A 32 -16.29 -6.94 32.36
C THR A 32 -16.10 -6.17 33.68
N ILE A 33 -15.00 -5.42 33.82
CA ILE A 33 -14.75 -4.59 35.00
C ILE A 33 -15.79 -3.48 35.12
N LEU A 34 -16.08 -2.76 34.03
CA LEU A 34 -17.11 -1.72 34.01
C LEU A 34 -18.48 -2.27 34.36
N PHE A 35 -18.85 -3.41 33.79
CA PHE A 35 -20.09 -4.13 34.11
C PHE A 35 -20.16 -4.45 35.61
N TYR A 36 -19.10 -5.02 36.17
CA TYR A 36 -19.04 -5.37 37.59
C TYR A 36 -19.19 -4.14 38.49
N VAL A 37 -18.47 -3.04 38.21
CA VAL A 37 -18.55 -1.79 38.99
C VAL A 37 -19.93 -1.16 38.91
N LEU A 38 -20.54 -1.11 37.73
CA LEU A 38 -21.88 -0.55 37.54
C LEU A 38 -22.95 -1.39 38.25
N THR A 39 -22.85 -2.71 38.15
CA THR A 39 -23.81 -3.65 38.76
C THR A 39 -23.70 -3.64 40.28
N SER A 40 -22.48 -3.71 40.83
CA SER A 40 -22.24 -3.73 42.28
C SER A 40 -22.65 -2.43 42.97
N ARG A 41 -22.43 -1.27 42.35
CA ARG A 41 -22.92 0.02 42.88
C ARG A 41 -24.44 0.05 42.97
N ARG A 42 -25.14 -0.51 41.98
CA ARG A 42 -26.61 -0.48 41.89
C ARG A 42 -27.28 -1.57 42.75
N LEU A 43 -26.69 -2.76 42.85
CA LEU A 43 -27.21 -3.81 43.76
C LEU A 43 -27.20 -3.35 45.22
N ASN A 44 -26.16 -2.62 45.64
CA ASN A 44 -26.08 -2.05 46.98
C ASN A 44 -27.14 -0.97 47.23
N GLU A 45 -27.65 -0.24 46.24
CA GLU A 45 -28.74 0.71 46.47
C GLU A 45 -30.08 -0.01 46.73
N VAL A 46 -30.29 -1.14 46.06
CA VAL A 46 -31.55 -1.90 46.09
C VAL A 46 -31.68 -2.73 47.37
N ILE A 47 -30.59 -3.37 47.78
CA ILE A 47 -30.52 -4.15 49.03
C ILE A 47 -30.73 -3.26 50.26
N TYR A 48 -30.47 -1.95 50.20
CA TYR A 48 -30.66 -1.08 51.36
C TYR A 48 -32.03 -0.37 51.38
N THR A 49 -32.82 -0.46 50.30
CA THR A 49 -34.11 0.24 50.16
C THR A 49 -35.32 -0.70 50.23
N PHE A 50 -35.12 -1.96 50.65
CA PHE A 50 -36.07 -3.09 50.63
C PHE A 50 -37.59 -2.74 50.66
N HIS A 51 -38.18 -2.71 49.47
CA HIS A 51 -39.40 -3.45 49.16
C HIS A 51 -39.02 -4.44 48.05
N LEU A 52 -39.04 -5.74 48.34
CA LEU A 52 -38.84 -6.77 47.33
C LEU A 52 -40.10 -6.85 46.45
N PRO A 53 -40.01 -6.64 45.13
CA PRO A 53 -41.15 -6.84 44.25
C PRO A 53 -41.46 -8.34 44.10
N ASP A 54 -42.74 -8.68 43.93
CA ASP A 54 -43.27 -10.04 43.86
C ASP A 54 -42.71 -10.87 42.68
N SER A 55 -42.03 -10.23 41.72
CA SER A 55 -41.36 -10.89 40.60
C SER A 55 -39.94 -10.37 40.39
N ILE A 56 -38.98 -11.22 40.76
CA ILE A 56 -37.54 -10.99 40.60
C ILE A 56 -37.17 -10.67 39.13
N ASN A 57 -37.88 -11.23 38.15
CA ASN A 57 -37.61 -11.05 36.73
C ASN A 57 -37.91 -9.61 36.24
N GLU A 58 -39.02 -9.00 36.65
CA GLU A 58 -39.38 -7.63 36.27
C GLU A 58 -38.37 -6.62 36.81
N PHE A 59 -37.81 -6.92 37.98
CA PHE A 59 -36.75 -6.15 38.57
C PHE A 59 -35.41 -6.34 37.84
N LEU A 60 -35.00 -7.57 37.52
CA LEU A 60 -33.67 -7.87 36.96
C LEU A 60 -33.54 -7.54 35.46
N LEU A 61 -34.61 -7.66 34.67
CA LEU A 61 -34.59 -7.43 33.22
C LEU A 61 -33.98 -6.09 32.77
N PRO A 62 -34.39 -4.91 33.29
CA PRO A 62 -33.83 -3.62 32.87
C PRO A 62 -32.34 -3.50 33.18
N TYR A 63 -31.86 -4.12 34.27
CA TYR A 63 -30.44 -4.16 34.59
C TYR A 63 -29.68 -5.09 33.64
N MET A 64 -30.22 -6.27 33.32
CA MET A 64 -29.61 -7.16 32.33
C MET A 64 -29.49 -6.48 30.96
N ILE A 65 -30.52 -5.74 30.52
CA ILE A 65 -30.51 -5.00 29.26
C ILE A 65 -29.44 -3.89 29.29
N THR A 66 -29.43 -3.08 30.34
CA THR A 66 -28.47 -1.97 30.48
C THR A 66 -27.03 -2.47 30.47
N ALA A 67 -26.79 -3.59 31.13
CA ALA A 67 -25.46 -4.14 31.29
C ALA A 67 -24.97 -4.88 30.02
N ASN A 68 -25.88 -5.54 29.28
CA ASN A 68 -25.58 -6.04 27.91
C ASN A 68 -25.33 -4.89 26.92
N LEU A 69 -26.13 -3.82 26.97
CA LEU A 69 -25.95 -2.65 26.10
C LEU A 69 -24.60 -1.96 26.35
N THR A 70 -24.19 -1.87 27.62
CA THR A 70 -22.89 -1.33 28.00
C THR A 70 -21.74 -2.23 27.49
N GLY A 71 -21.87 -3.55 27.64
CA GLY A 71 -20.91 -4.50 27.08
C GLY A 71 -20.78 -4.40 25.56
N LEU A 72 -21.91 -4.29 24.86
CA LEU A 72 -21.96 -4.11 23.41
C LEU A 72 -21.23 -2.83 22.97
N LEU A 73 -21.46 -1.70 23.66
CA LEU A 73 -20.78 -0.44 23.37
C LEU A 73 -19.26 -0.55 23.49
N VAL A 74 -18.76 -1.24 24.53
CA VAL A 74 -17.30 -1.42 24.69
C VAL A 74 -16.72 -2.28 23.57
N VAL A 75 -17.41 -3.35 23.17
CA VAL A 75 -16.98 -4.19 22.03
C VAL A 75 -16.93 -3.39 20.73
N ILE A 76 -17.95 -2.55 20.48
CA ILE A 76 -17.98 -1.67 19.29
C ILE A 76 -16.78 -0.71 19.30
N ILE A 77 -16.48 -0.08 20.44
CA ILE A 77 -15.33 0.83 20.55
C ILE A 77 -14.02 0.08 20.30
N ALA A 78 -13.85 -1.12 20.88
CA ALA A 78 -12.66 -1.95 20.66
C ALA A 78 -12.48 -2.31 19.18
N LEU A 79 -13.58 -2.66 18.48
CA LEU A 79 -13.56 -2.94 17.04
C LEU A 79 -13.15 -1.71 16.22
N ILE A 80 -13.71 -0.53 16.52
CA ILE A 80 -13.34 0.72 15.83
C ILE A 80 -11.85 1.03 16.00
N LEU A 81 -11.32 0.89 17.22
CA LEU A 81 -9.91 1.13 17.51
C LEU A 81 -9.00 0.14 16.76
N ALA A 82 -9.37 -1.14 16.76
CA ALA A 82 -8.63 -2.16 16.02
C ALA A 82 -8.62 -1.88 14.51
N MET A 83 -9.78 -1.56 13.93
CA MET A 83 -9.92 -1.24 12.51
C MET A 83 -9.09 -0.01 12.12
N LYS A 84 -9.12 1.03 12.95
CA LYS A 84 -8.31 2.25 12.75
C LYS A 84 -6.81 1.94 12.75
N SER A 85 -6.35 1.07 13.65
CA SER A 85 -4.94 0.67 13.69
C SER A 85 -4.50 -0.05 12.42
N VAL A 86 -5.38 -0.85 11.81
CA VAL A 86 -5.08 -1.56 10.56
C VAL A 86 -5.00 -0.56 9.41
N PHE A 87 -6.00 0.33 9.32
CA PHE A 87 -6.10 1.31 8.26
C PHE A 87 -4.84 2.17 8.16
N TRP A 88 -4.32 2.70 9.28
CA TRP A 88 -3.13 3.55 9.25
C TRP A 88 -1.85 2.83 8.83
N LYS A 89 -1.71 1.54 9.17
CA LYS A 89 -0.53 0.75 8.78
C LYS A 89 -0.53 0.37 7.31
N VAL A 90 -1.72 0.27 6.71
CA VAL A 90 -1.87 -0.11 5.30
C VAL A 90 -1.92 1.11 4.39
N ALA A 91 -2.70 2.13 4.74
CA ALA A 91 -2.94 3.30 3.91
C ALA A 91 -1.67 4.13 3.67
N GLY A 92 -0.80 4.28 4.68
CA GLY A 92 0.41 5.09 4.56
C GLY A 92 1.38 4.57 3.48
N PRO A 93 1.86 3.32 3.59
CA PRO A 93 2.74 2.73 2.59
C PRO A 93 2.12 2.67 1.18
N LEU A 94 0.84 2.30 1.07
CA LEU A 94 0.15 2.26 -0.23
C LEU A 94 0.00 3.64 -0.86
N PHE A 95 -0.34 4.66 -0.07
CA PHE A 95 -0.44 6.03 -0.55
C PHE A 95 0.91 6.53 -1.07
N ARG A 96 2.01 6.20 -0.36
CA ARG A 96 3.35 6.53 -0.81
C ARG A 96 3.72 5.83 -2.12
N ILE A 97 3.48 4.52 -2.24
CA ILE A 97 3.67 3.80 -3.51
C ILE A 97 2.87 4.48 -4.63
N SER A 98 1.60 4.80 -4.38
CA SER A 98 0.74 5.48 -5.36
C SER A 98 1.32 6.82 -5.80
N GLN A 99 1.79 7.66 -4.86
CA GLN A 99 2.42 8.94 -5.20
C GLN A 99 3.69 8.78 -6.05
N ASP A 100 4.52 7.79 -5.75
CA ASP A 100 5.74 7.55 -6.52
C ASP A 100 5.41 6.98 -7.92
N ILE A 101 4.37 6.14 -8.03
CA ILE A 101 3.86 5.67 -9.33
C ILE A 101 3.27 6.83 -10.15
N GLN A 102 2.55 7.77 -9.53
CA GLN A 102 2.01 8.93 -10.25
C GLN A 102 3.13 9.75 -10.91
N LYS A 103 4.25 9.99 -10.19
CA LYS A 103 5.42 10.64 -10.79
C LYS A 103 6.00 9.85 -11.97
N LEU A 104 6.04 8.51 -11.86
CA LEU A 104 6.48 7.64 -12.95
C LEU A 104 5.55 7.75 -14.17
N ILE A 105 4.23 7.83 -13.95
CA ILE A 105 3.21 8.04 -15.00
C ILE A 105 3.36 9.43 -15.64
N ASP A 106 3.66 10.46 -14.85
CA ASP A 106 3.91 11.83 -15.31
C ASP A 106 5.21 11.97 -16.15
N GLY A 107 5.97 10.88 -16.31
CA GLY A 107 7.19 10.83 -17.11
C GLY A 107 8.47 11.09 -16.33
N ASP A 108 8.39 11.28 -15.00
CA ASP A 108 9.58 11.31 -14.14
C ASP A 108 10.07 9.89 -13.88
N LEU A 109 10.84 9.37 -14.84
CA LEU A 109 11.48 8.08 -14.71
C LEU A 109 12.61 8.10 -13.68
N THR A 110 12.97 9.23 -13.05
CA THR A 110 14.08 9.34 -12.10
C THR A 110 13.76 8.86 -10.69
N VAL A 111 12.46 8.73 -10.39
CA VAL A 111 11.91 8.32 -9.09
C VAL A 111 12.43 6.94 -8.68
N ASN A 112 12.69 6.79 -7.37
CA ASN A 112 13.03 5.51 -6.75
C ASN A 112 11.90 5.11 -5.79
N ILE A 113 11.27 3.98 -6.05
CA ILE A 113 10.11 3.53 -5.28
C ILE A 113 10.62 2.69 -4.11
N ARG A 114 10.57 3.24 -2.90
CA ARG A 114 11.10 2.57 -1.70
C ARG A 114 10.23 2.82 -0.48
N LEU A 115 9.95 1.74 0.23
CA LEU A 115 9.30 1.76 1.54
C LEU A 115 10.30 1.54 2.69
N ARG A 116 9.86 1.81 3.91
CA ARG A 116 10.68 1.59 5.11
C ARG A 116 10.83 0.09 5.38
N LYS A 117 11.85 -0.28 6.16
CA LYS A 117 12.18 -1.67 6.47
C LYS A 117 11.00 -2.43 7.10
N ASP A 118 10.20 -1.75 7.91
CA ASP A 118 9.08 -2.34 8.65
C ASP A 118 7.74 -2.17 7.93
N ASP A 119 7.73 -1.65 6.70
CA ASP A 119 6.50 -1.53 5.90
C ASP A 119 6.22 -2.86 5.18
N GLU A 120 4.96 -3.28 5.22
CA GLU A 120 4.52 -4.62 4.79
C GLU A 120 4.48 -4.80 3.26
N PHE A 121 4.57 -3.72 2.49
CA PHE A 121 4.48 -3.72 1.02
C PHE A 121 5.84 -3.52 0.34
N LYS A 122 6.94 -3.85 1.02
CA LYS A 122 8.30 -3.62 0.52
C LYS A 122 8.56 -4.32 -0.81
N ASP A 123 8.15 -5.58 -0.95
CA ASP A 123 8.32 -6.35 -2.19
C ASP A 123 7.57 -5.71 -3.36
N LEU A 124 6.33 -5.23 -3.09
CA LEU A 124 5.55 -4.50 -4.09
C LEU A 124 6.26 -3.20 -4.52
N ALA A 125 6.83 -2.46 -3.57
CA ALA A 125 7.62 -1.29 -3.87
C ALA A 125 8.87 -1.63 -4.70
N GLU A 126 9.54 -2.74 -4.40
CA GLU A 126 10.69 -3.22 -5.18
C GLU A 126 10.31 -3.63 -6.61
N ASP A 127 9.18 -4.30 -6.80
CA ASP A 127 8.67 -4.66 -8.13
C ASP A 127 8.37 -3.41 -8.98
N PHE A 128 7.75 -2.39 -8.39
CA PHE A 128 7.51 -1.11 -9.08
C PHE A 128 8.82 -0.34 -9.34
N ASP A 129 9.79 -0.38 -8.43
CA ASP A 129 11.12 0.23 -8.64
C ASP A 129 11.85 -0.45 -9.80
N LEU A 130 11.80 -1.78 -9.90
CA LEU A 130 12.35 -2.54 -11.02
C LEU A 130 11.64 -2.21 -12.33
N MET A 131 10.32 -2.03 -12.30
CA MET A 131 9.56 -1.58 -13.47
C MET A 131 10.02 -0.19 -13.93
N GLY A 132 10.12 0.78 -13.00
CA GLY A 132 10.58 2.14 -13.30
C GLY A 132 12.00 2.18 -13.87
N LYS A 133 12.92 1.40 -13.30
CA LYS A 133 14.29 1.25 -13.84
C LYS A 133 14.31 0.65 -15.24
N SER A 134 13.56 -0.42 -15.47
CA SER A 134 13.45 -1.04 -16.79
C SER A 134 12.91 -0.08 -17.84
N MET A 135 11.91 0.74 -17.49
CA MET A 135 11.41 1.80 -18.37
C MET A 135 12.49 2.85 -18.63
N ARG A 136 13.15 3.36 -17.58
CA ARG A 136 14.24 4.34 -17.68
C ARG A 136 15.35 3.86 -18.62
N ASP A 137 15.84 2.64 -18.45
CA ASP A 137 16.93 2.09 -19.26
C ASP A 137 16.54 1.99 -20.74
N LYS A 138 15.30 1.62 -21.04
CA LYS A 138 14.81 1.58 -22.43
C LYS A 138 14.70 2.99 -23.03
N PHE A 139 14.15 3.95 -22.28
CA PHE A 139 14.03 5.34 -22.75
C PHE A 139 15.38 6.03 -22.93
N VAL A 140 16.36 5.74 -22.07
CA VAL A 140 17.74 6.24 -22.22
C VAL A 140 18.34 5.75 -23.53
N LYS A 141 18.23 4.45 -23.83
CA LYS A 141 18.72 3.89 -25.10
C LYS A 141 18.05 4.53 -26.32
N ILE A 142 16.73 4.74 -26.26
CA ILE A 142 15.99 5.44 -27.34
C ILE A 142 16.53 6.87 -27.52
N LYS A 143 16.74 7.59 -26.41
CA LYS A 143 17.25 8.98 -26.44
C LYS A 143 18.67 9.07 -26.99
N GLU A 144 19.55 8.15 -26.60
CA GLU A 144 20.92 8.07 -27.12
C GLU A 144 20.91 7.81 -28.63
N ARG A 145 20.13 6.83 -29.10
CA ARG A 145 19.98 6.51 -30.53
C ARG A 145 19.39 7.67 -31.33
N PHE A 146 18.43 8.40 -30.76
CA PHE A 146 17.87 9.59 -31.39
C PHE A 146 18.92 10.72 -31.50
N SER A 147 19.75 10.90 -30.48
CA SER A 147 20.86 11.87 -30.50
C SER A 147 21.90 11.52 -31.57
N GLU A 148 22.29 10.24 -31.68
CA GLU A 148 23.20 9.76 -32.73
C GLU A 148 22.61 9.97 -34.14
N LEU A 149 21.31 9.70 -34.31
CA LEU A 149 20.59 9.92 -35.56
C LEU A 149 20.58 11.40 -35.94
N SER A 150 20.21 12.29 -35.00
CA SER A 150 20.19 13.73 -35.22
C SER A 150 21.56 14.27 -35.60
N GLY A 151 22.63 13.83 -34.92
CA GLY A 151 24.00 14.21 -35.26
C GLY A 151 24.39 13.78 -36.68
N THR A 152 24.07 12.54 -37.06
CA THR A 152 24.35 12.02 -38.40
C THR A 152 23.64 12.83 -39.50
N VAL A 153 22.38 13.24 -39.26
CA VAL A 153 21.62 14.08 -40.19
C VAL A 153 22.24 15.48 -40.32
N THR A 154 22.62 16.10 -39.20
CA THR A 154 23.28 17.41 -39.21
C THR A 154 24.60 17.35 -39.98
N ASP A 155 25.44 16.35 -39.73
CA ASP A 155 26.70 16.20 -40.47
C ASP A 155 26.48 16.00 -41.99
N MET A 156 25.43 15.27 -42.37
CA MET A 156 25.11 15.02 -43.78
C MET A 156 24.69 16.30 -44.52
N SER A 157 24.08 17.27 -43.81
CA SER A 157 23.73 18.58 -44.38
C SER A 157 24.94 19.47 -44.67
N ILE A 158 26.12 19.15 -44.11
CA ILE A 158 27.37 19.91 -44.24
C ILE A 158 28.30 19.28 -45.30
N CYS A 159 28.19 17.98 -45.57
CA CYS A 159 29.10 17.22 -46.44
C CYS A 159 28.59 17.02 -47.90
N HIS A 160 28.19 18.08 -48.61
CA HIS A 160 27.55 17.93 -49.92
C HIS A 160 28.49 17.50 -51.07
N ASP A 161 29.82 17.70 -50.93
CA ASP A 161 30.78 17.52 -52.02
C ASP A 161 31.49 16.15 -52.06
N ASP A 162 31.50 15.37 -50.97
CA ASP A 162 32.17 14.06 -50.92
C ASP A 162 31.17 12.90 -51.06
N LYS A 163 31.14 12.28 -52.24
CA LYS A 163 30.23 11.18 -52.59
C LYS A 163 30.48 9.90 -51.78
N GLU A 164 31.72 9.60 -51.39
CA GLU A 164 31.99 8.40 -50.56
C GLU A 164 31.54 8.62 -49.13
N LEU A 165 31.88 9.78 -48.55
CA LEU A 165 31.47 10.16 -47.20
C LEU A 165 29.94 10.24 -47.06
N PHE A 166 29.26 10.77 -48.09
CA PHE A 166 27.80 10.82 -48.13
C PHE A 166 27.17 9.42 -48.15
N LYS A 167 27.77 8.47 -48.90
CA LYS A 167 27.30 7.08 -48.96
C LYS A 167 27.50 6.37 -47.61
N GLU A 168 28.65 6.55 -46.97
CA GLU A 168 28.94 6.00 -45.64
C GLU A 168 27.96 6.53 -44.58
N LYS A 169 27.76 7.85 -44.50
CA LYS A 169 26.80 8.45 -43.54
C LYS A 169 25.36 8.01 -43.82
N LYS A 170 24.99 7.77 -45.09
CA LYS A 170 23.66 7.24 -45.46
C LYS A 170 23.46 5.80 -44.99
N ASP A 171 24.48 4.96 -45.08
CA ASP A 171 24.42 3.58 -44.59
C ASP A 171 24.39 3.54 -43.05
N LEU A 172 25.15 4.42 -42.38
CA LEU A 172 25.08 4.61 -40.93
C LEU A 172 23.68 5.08 -40.49
N LEU A 173 23.07 6.02 -41.21
CA LEU A 173 21.71 6.51 -40.94
C LEU A 173 20.69 5.36 -41.03
N LYS A 174 20.77 4.52 -42.07
CA LYS A 174 19.89 3.35 -42.22
C LYS A 174 20.05 2.37 -41.07
N LYS A 175 21.29 2.13 -40.63
CA LYS A 175 21.58 1.26 -39.49
C LYS A 175 20.94 1.80 -38.21
N ASN A 176 21.13 3.09 -37.90
CA ASN A 176 20.56 3.72 -36.71
C ASN A 176 19.02 3.70 -36.72
N ILE A 177 18.40 3.93 -37.89
CA ILE A 177 16.93 3.82 -38.04
C ILE A 177 16.45 2.40 -37.78
N LYS A 178 17.17 1.38 -38.27
CA LYS A 178 16.83 -0.03 -38.06
C LYS A 178 16.92 -0.40 -36.58
N GLU A 179 18.01 -0.04 -35.90
CA GLU A 179 18.19 -0.32 -34.47
C GLU A 179 17.17 0.43 -33.60
N LEU A 180 16.84 1.67 -33.96
CA LEU A 180 15.79 2.43 -33.27
C LEU A 180 14.42 1.75 -33.44
N ARG A 181 14.11 1.25 -34.65
CA ARG A 181 12.88 0.50 -34.92
C ARG A 181 12.81 -0.78 -34.09
N GLU A 182 13.89 -1.56 -34.04
CA GLU A 182 13.95 -2.78 -33.22
C GLU A 182 13.78 -2.47 -31.72
N GLY A 183 14.35 -1.35 -31.25
CA GLY A 183 14.16 -0.88 -29.88
C GLY A 183 12.73 -0.47 -29.56
N LEU A 184 12.00 0.08 -30.53
CA LEU A 184 10.58 0.45 -30.39
C LEU A 184 9.65 -0.77 -30.52
N ASP A 185 9.95 -1.73 -31.41
CA ASP A 185 9.20 -2.99 -31.55
C ASP A 185 9.25 -3.86 -30.28
N ALA A 186 10.24 -3.63 -29.40
CA ALA A 186 10.30 -4.26 -28.08
C ALA A 186 9.18 -3.81 -27.13
N PHE A 187 8.49 -2.69 -27.43
CA PHE A 187 7.29 -2.27 -26.74
C PHE A 187 6.07 -2.82 -27.49
N LYS A 188 5.29 -3.67 -26.81
CA LYS A 188 3.97 -4.08 -27.32
C LYS A 188 3.00 -2.94 -27.04
N ILE A 189 2.69 -2.16 -28.07
CA ILE A 189 1.73 -1.04 -28.05
C ILE A 189 0.58 -1.40 -28.97
#